data_AF-A0A0F3IHR2-F1
#
_entry.id   AF-A0A0F3IHR2-F1
#
_cell.length_a   1.000
_cell.length_b   1.000
_cell.length_c   1.000
_cell.angle_alpha   90.00
_cell.angle_beta   90.00
_cell.angle_gamma   90.00
#
_symmetry.space_group_name_H-M   'P 1'
#
loop_
_entity.id
_entity.type
_entity.pdbx_description
1 polymer ?
#
loop_
_entity_poly.entity_id
_entity_poly.type
_entity_poly.pdbx_seq_one_letter_code
_entity_poly.pdbx_strand_id
1 'polypeptide(L)'
;MSGCVPGADDIDAFWQLLLSGQDGVSELPPEFTGTRRGGLINGKDAFDALFFVLSPLEANAMHPHQRLVLEHGYLALLDAGINPKRLAGEPAGVFIGAEPTGFFQDSFTGASEAIIASRLAYFLNLKRPGVSREYGLFLVGGGDTFSLCEFA
;
A
#
# COMPACT_ATOMS: atom_id res chain seq x y z
N MET A 1 -10.65 2.66 -5.85
CA MET A 1 -9.22 2.70 -6.18
C MET A 1 -8.53 3.74 -5.31
N SER A 2 -7.30 3.49 -4.87
CA SER A 2 -6.46 4.47 -4.17
C SER A 2 -4.99 4.12 -4.41
N GLY A 3 -4.14 5.13 -4.45
CA GLY A 3 -2.70 4.97 -4.65
C GLY A 3 -2.02 6.33 -4.75
N CYS A 4 -0.71 6.34 -4.54
CA CYS A 4 0.15 7.50 -4.74
C CYS A 4 1.35 7.10 -5.62
N VAL A 5 1.89 8.07 -6.34
CA VAL A 5 3.08 7.92 -7.18
C VAL A 5 3.96 9.18 -7.06
N PRO A 6 5.22 9.14 -7.50
CA PRO A 6 6.03 10.36 -7.55
C PRO A 6 5.33 11.49 -8.32
N GLY A 7 5.23 12.65 -7.69
CA GLY A 7 4.54 13.82 -8.25
C GLY A 7 3.01 13.83 -8.13
N ALA A 8 2.40 12.79 -7.53
CA ALA A 8 0.96 12.73 -7.30
C ALA A 8 0.61 11.95 -6.03
N ASP A 9 0.02 12.65 -5.05
CA ASP A 9 -0.30 12.08 -3.74
C ASP A 9 -1.59 11.24 -3.76
N ASP A 10 -2.39 11.35 -4.82
CA ASP A 10 -3.60 10.56 -5.05
C ASP A 10 -3.84 10.28 -6.55
N ILE A 11 -4.92 9.55 -6.85
CA ILE A 11 -5.27 9.11 -8.20
C ILE A 11 -5.74 10.28 -9.08
N ASP A 12 -6.41 11.28 -8.52
CA ASP A 12 -6.87 12.44 -9.27
C ASP A 12 -5.67 13.30 -9.71
N ALA A 13 -4.73 13.52 -8.79
CA ALA A 13 -3.46 14.16 -9.08
C ALA A 13 -2.64 13.35 -10.11
N PHE A 14 -2.66 12.02 -10.01
CA PHE A 14 -1.98 11.16 -10.98
C PHE A 14 -2.59 11.32 -12.37
N TRP A 15 -3.93 11.37 -12.46
CA TRP A 15 -4.63 11.61 -13.70
C TRP A 15 -4.28 12.97 -14.32
N GLN A 16 -4.21 14.03 -13.51
CA GLN A 16 -3.78 15.35 -13.99
C GLN A 16 -2.32 15.37 -14.45
N LEU A 17 -1.43 14.63 -13.77
CA LEU A 17 -0.04 14.51 -14.16
C LEU A 17 0.10 13.86 -15.55
N LEU A 18 -0.68 12.80 -15.81
CA LEU A 18 -0.76 12.15 -17.13
C LEU A 18 -1.31 13.09 -18.20
N LEU A 19 -2.43 13.77 -17.92
CA LEU A 19 -3.07 14.69 -18.88
C LEU A 19 -2.17 15.87 -19.25
N SER A 20 -1.38 16.37 -18.29
CA SER A 20 -0.47 17.49 -18.50
C SER A 20 0.88 17.08 -19.09
N GLY A 21 1.17 15.78 -19.20
CA GLY A 21 2.44 15.27 -19.71
C GLY A 21 3.64 15.62 -18.83
N GLN A 22 3.42 15.82 -17.53
CA GLN A 22 4.46 16.16 -16.57
C GLN A 22 5.20 14.91 -16.07
N ASP A 23 6.48 15.07 -15.74
CA ASP A 23 7.34 14.01 -15.19
C ASP A 23 7.40 14.11 -13.66
N GLY A 24 7.05 13.03 -12.96
CA GLY A 24 7.14 12.91 -11.50
C GLY A 24 8.55 12.68 -10.96
N VAL A 25 9.55 12.54 -11.83
CA VAL A 25 10.95 12.36 -11.46
C VAL A 25 11.62 13.71 -11.17
N SER A 26 12.04 13.92 -9.94
CA SER A 26 12.79 15.11 -9.51
C SER A 26 14.28 14.82 -9.32
N GLU A 27 15.05 15.85 -9.00
CA GLU A 27 16.37 15.63 -8.42
C GLU A 27 16.22 14.94 -7.07
N LEU A 28 17.09 13.96 -6.81
CA LEU A 28 17.15 13.28 -5.53
C LEU A 28 17.93 14.12 -4.52
N PRO A 29 17.55 14.07 -3.24
CA PRO A 29 18.34 14.64 -2.17
C PRO A 29 19.80 14.12 -2.13
N PRO A 30 20.76 14.89 -1.58
CA PRO A 30 22.18 14.56 -1.59
C PRO A 30 22.55 13.22 -0.94
N GLU A 31 21.71 12.69 -0.06
CA GLU A 31 21.89 11.39 0.60
C GLU A 31 21.79 10.19 -0.35
N PHE A 32 21.19 10.34 -1.53
CA PHE A 32 21.12 9.29 -2.53
C PHE A 32 22.43 9.24 -3.33
N THR A 33 23.32 8.31 -2.98
CA THR A 33 24.60 8.14 -3.67
C THR A 33 24.43 7.22 -4.89
N GLY A 34 24.82 7.70 -6.08
CA GLY A 34 24.87 6.92 -7.32
C GLY A 34 23.85 7.30 -8.40
N THR A 35 22.72 7.90 -8.05
CA THR A 35 21.73 8.42 -9.01
C THR A 35 21.31 9.84 -8.62
N ARG A 36 21.19 10.75 -9.61
CA ARG A 36 20.87 12.17 -9.35
C ARG A 36 19.38 12.49 -9.48
N ARG A 37 18.61 11.63 -10.14
CA ARG A 37 17.19 11.81 -10.40
C ARG A 37 16.44 10.52 -10.07
N GLY A 38 15.24 10.67 -9.52
CA GLY A 38 14.38 9.57 -9.13
C GLY A 38 13.00 10.08 -8.72
N GLY A 39 12.04 9.16 -8.64
CA GLY A 39 10.71 9.47 -8.16
C GLY A 39 10.62 9.23 -6.65
N LEU A 40 10.21 10.24 -5.89
CA LEU A 40 9.98 10.12 -4.45
C LEU A 40 8.50 10.33 -4.15
N ILE A 41 7.96 9.48 -3.28
CA ILE A 41 6.61 9.65 -2.73
C ILE A 41 6.70 10.63 -1.56
N ASN A 42 5.85 11.66 -1.58
CA ASN A 42 5.74 12.61 -0.48
C ASN A 42 5.16 11.94 0.75
N GLY A 43 5.64 12.32 1.94
CA GLY A 43 5.04 11.83 3.18
C GLY A 43 5.17 10.33 3.42
N LYS A 44 6.09 9.62 2.74
CA LYS A 44 6.34 8.17 2.92
C LYS A 44 6.57 7.72 4.37
N ASP A 45 6.94 8.66 5.24
CA ASP A 45 7.21 8.42 6.65
C ASP A 45 6.02 8.77 7.57
N ALA A 46 4.98 9.43 7.04
CA ALA A 46 3.73 9.69 7.74
C ALA A 46 2.89 8.40 7.79
N PHE A 47 2.30 8.12 8.96
CA PHE A 47 1.43 6.96 9.13
C PHE A 47 0.58 7.09 10.40
N ASP A 48 -0.73 6.83 10.31
CA ASP A 48 -1.61 6.80 11.49
C ASP A 48 -1.61 5.43 12.19
N ALA A 49 -0.59 5.20 13.02
CA ALA A 49 -0.41 3.93 13.73
C ALA A 49 -1.60 3.56 14.63
N LEU A 50 -2.20 4.55 15.31
CA LEU A 50 -3.28 4.31 16.26
C LEU A 50 -4.58 3.90 15.56
N PHE A 51 -4.85 4.46 14.39
CA PHE A 51 -5.96 4.04 13.55
C PHE A 51 -5.88 2.54 13.21
N PHE A 52 -4.68 2.04 12.87
CA PHE A 52 -4.43 0.64 12.56
C PHE A 52 -4.17 -0.26 13.77
N VAL A 53 -4.38 0.25 14.99
CA VAL A 53 -4.19 -0.50 16.25
C VAL A 53 -2.74 -1.00 16.41
N LEU A 54 -1.78 -0.19 15.96
CA LEU A 54 -0.35 -0.48 16.06
C LEU A 54 0.31 0.42 17.11
N SER A 55 1.28 -0.13 17.84
CA SER A 55 2.09 0.67 18.75
C SER A 55 3.04 1.60 17.96
N PRO A 56 3.40 2.79 18.47
CA PRO A 56 4.38 3.65 17.82
C PRO A 56 5.74 2.96 17.59
N LEU A 57 6.15 2.08 18.51
CA LEU A 57 7.37 1.29 18.38
C LEU A 57 7.30 0.34 17.19
N GLU A 58 6.16 -0.36 17.03
CA GLU A 58 5.95 -1.26 15.90
C GLU A 58 5.84 -0.49 14.58
N ALA A 59 5.10 0.62 14.55
CA ALA A 59 4.96 1.45 13.35
C ALA A 59 6.30 2.01 12.87
N ASN A 60 7.17 2.44 13.78
CA ASN A 60 8.53 2.87 13.46
C ASN A 60 9.42 1.71 12.97
N ALA A 61 9.08 0.48 13.37
CA ALA A 61 9.75 -0.73 12.92
C ALA A 61 9.23 -1.27 11.58
N MET A 62 8.15 -0.69 11.02
CA MET A 62 7.53 -1.16 9.78
C MET A 62 8.15 -0.53 8.55
N HIS A 63 8.42 -1.38 7.55
CA HIS A 63 8.76 -0.97 6.20
C HIS A 63 7.74 0.07 5.69
N PRO A 64 8.16 1.20 5.12
CA PRO A 64 7.26 2.23 4.58
C PRO A 64 6.18 1.67 3.63
N HIS A 65 6.54 0.70 2.78
CA HIS A 65 5.58 -0.02 1.94
C HIS A 65 4.44 -0.69 2.71
N GLN A 66 4.69 -1.27 3.89
CA GLN A 66 3.59 -1.89 4.67
C GLN A 66 2.60 -0.83 5.15
N ARG A 67 3.12 0.34 5.53
CA ARG A 67 2.33 1.48 6.01
C ARG A 67 1.47 2.04 4.88
N LEU A 68 2.06 2.27 3.70
CA LEU A 68 1.35 2.72 2.50
C LEU A 68 0.27 1.73 2.06
N VAL A 69 0.55 0.43 2.07
CA VAL A 69 -0.44 -0.59 1.69
C VAL A 69 -1.62 -0.63 2.66
N LEU A 70 -1.38 -0.44 3.95
CA LEU A 70 -2.47 -0.36 4.94
C LEU A 70 -3.37 0.85 4.66
N GLU A 71 -2.79 2.02 4.43
CA GLU A 71 -3.53 3.25 4.14
C GLU A 71 -4.29 3.17 2.82
N HIS A 72 -3.61 2.87 1.72
CA HIS A 72 -4.25 2.81 0.41
C HIS A 72 -5.20 1.62 0.27
N GLY A 73 -4.94 0.50 0.93
CA GLY A 73 -5.88 -0.62 1.01
C GLY A 73 -7.19 -0.21 1.69
N TYR A 74 -7.10 0.56 2.79
CA TYR A 74 -8.26 1.11 3.47
C TYR A 74 -8.99 2.17 2.62
N LEU A 75 -8.26 3.13 2.06
CA LEU A 75 -8.82 4.18 1.21
C LEU A 75 -9.47 3.62 -0.05
N ALA A 76 -8.92 2.56 -0.65
CA ALA A 76 -9.50 1.90 -1.81
C ALA A 76 -10.88 1.29 -1.50
N LEU A 77 -11.10 0.79 -0.28
CA LEU A 77 -12.40 0.32 0.16
C LEU A 77 -13.40 1.47 0.33
N LEU A 78 -12.93 2.60 0.88
CA LEU A 78 -13.76 3.80 1.02
C LEU A 78 -14.19 4.36 -0.33
N ASP A 79 -13.27 4.44 -1.30
CA ASP A 79 -13.57 4.85 -2.67
C ASP A 79 -14.60 3.91 -3.34
N ALA A 80 -14.52 2.61 -3.07
CA ALA A 80 -15.52 1.63 -3.52
C ALA A 80 -16.88 1.73 -2.80
N GLY A 81 -17.03 2.64 -1.82
CA GLY A 81 -18.24 2.75 -0.99
C GLY A 81 -18.44 1.56 -0.04
N ILE A 82 -17.41 0.75 0.20
CA ILE A 82 -17.46 -0.43 1.05
C ILE A 82 -17.09 0.00 2.48
N ASN A 83 -18.00 -0.20 3.43
CA ASN A 83 -17.68 -0.05 4.84
C ASN A 83 -16.74 -1.20 5.28
N PRO A 84 -15.48 -0.92 5.68
CA PRO A 84 -14.50 -1.96 5.99
C PRO A 84 -14.93 -2.87 7.13
N LYS A 85 -15.74 -2.37 8.08
CA LYS A 85 -16.29 -3.19 9.18
C LYS A 85 -17.24 -4.30 8.69
N ARG A 86 -17.83 -4.15 7.49
CA ARG A 86 -18.70 -5.17 6.89
C ARG A 86 -17.92 -6.33 6.27
N LEU A 87 -16.61 -6.17 6.05
CA LEU A 87 -15.76 -7.24 5.54
C LEU A 87 -15.30 -8.21 6.64
N ALA A 88 -15.50 -7.85 7.91
CA ALA A 88 -15.17 -8.70 9.03
C ALA A 88 -15.94 -10.03 8.93
N GLY A 89 -15.20 -11.13 8.81
CA GLY A 89 -15.77 -12.46 8.67
C GLY A 89 -16.16 -12.87 7.24
N GLU A 90 -15.94 -12.00 6.24
CA GLU A 90 -16.21 -12.29 4.83
C GLU A 90 -15.10 -13.14 4.20
N PRO A 91 -15.42 -13.96 3.18
CA PRO A 91 -14.45 -14.79 2.47
C PRO A 91 -13.64 -14.00 1.44
N ALA A 92 -13.11 -12.83 1.83
CA ALA A 92 -12.28 -11.99 0.99
C ALA A 92 -10.77 -12.24 1.22
N GLY A 93 -9.99 -12.22 0.15
CA GLY A 93 -8.52 -12.31 0.20
C GLY A 93 -7.86 -10.96 -0.02
N VAL A 94 -6.57 -10.87 0.31
CA VAL A 94 -5.70 -9.73 0.00
C VAL A 94 -4.51 -10.25 -0.78
N PHE A 95 -4.21 -9.60 -1.90
CA PHE A 95 -3.08 -9.95 -2.77
C PHE A 95 -2.18 -8.73 -2.94
N ILE A 96 -0.90 -8.86 -2.65
CA ILE A 96 0.07 -7.75 -2.71
C ILE A 96 1.29 -8.15 -3.52
N GLY A 97 1.65 -7.27 -4.45
CA GLY A 97 2.88 -7.28 -5.23
C GLY A 97 3.93 -6.45 -4.53
N ALA A 98 5.06 -7.06 -4.19
CA ALA A 98 6.17 -6.37 -3.56
C ALA A 98 7.49 -7.01 -3.97
N GLU A 99 8.50 -6.16 -4.20
CA GLU A 99 9.88 -6.58 -4.42
C GLU A 99 10.76 -6.23 -3.20
N PRO A 100 11.72 -7.10 -2.84
CA PRO A 100 12.66 -6.81 -1.76
C PRO A 100 13.50 -5.56 -2.07
N THR A 101 13.44 -4.57 -1.19
CA THR A 101 14.19 -3.29 -1.32
C THR A 101 15.50 -3.27 -0.53
N GLY A 102 15.81 -4.33 0.23
CA GLY A 102 16.96 -4.39 1.13
C GLY A 102 16.76 -3.61 2.43
N PHE A 103 15.53 -3.21 2.77
CA PHE A 103 15.20 -2.61 4.06
C PHE A 103 15.53 -3.57 5.21
N PHE A 104 16.39 -3.12 6.12
CA PHE A 104 16.83 -3.91 7.27
C PHE A 104 16.35 -3.28 8.56
N GLN A 105 15.67 -4.07 9.38
CA GLN A 105 15.25 -3.65 10.72
C GLN A 105 15.24 -4.87 11.64
N ASP A 106 15.52 -4.66 12.93
CA ASP A 106 15.64 -5.74 13.92
C ASP A 106 14.31 -6.51 14.13
N SER A 107 13.19 -5.94 13.70
CA SER A 107 11.87 -6.58 13.75
C SER A 107 11.59 -7.39 12.48
N PHE A 108 11.51 -8.71 12.61
CA PHE A 108 11.06 -9.60 11.53
C PHE A 108 9.70 -9.17 10.96
N THR A 109 8.77 -8.79 11.84
CA THR A 109 7.41 -8.38 11.44
C THR A 109 7.35 -7.03 10.73
N GLY A 110 8.42 -6.25 10.85
CA GLY A 110 8.55 -4.94 10.25
C GLY A 110 9.29 -4.95 8.91
N ALA A 111 10.25 -5.88 8.74
CA ALA A 111 11.07 -6.00 7.53
C ALA A 111 10.53 -7.00 6.50
N SER A 112 9.62 -7.91 6.88
CA SER A 112 9.12 -8.94 5.97
C SER A 112 8.01 -8.43 5.04
N GLU A 113 8.27 -8.38 3.74
CA GLU A 113 7.26 -8.08 2.70
C GLU A 113 6.09 -9.07 2.70
N ALA A 114 6.34 -10.32 3.15
CA ALA A 114 5.31 -11.35 3.20
C ALA A 114 4.18 -11.04 4.21
N ILE A 115 4.48 -10.18 5.18
CA ILE A 115 3.54 -9.80 6.25
C ILE A 115 2.59 -8.69 5.80
N ILE A 116 2.90 -7.95 4.73
CA ILE A 116 2.09 -6.81 4.26
C ILE A 116 0.65 -7.22 3.98
N ALA A 117 0.47 -8.28 3.17
CA ALA A 117 -0.86 -8.80 2.85
C ALA A 117 -1.59 -9.30 4.11
N SER A 118 -0.85 -9.92 5.03
CA SER A 118 -1.39 -10.45 6.28
C SER A 118 -1.86 -9.35 7.23
N ARG A 119 -1.15 -8.21 7.32
CA ARG A 119 -1.52 -7.08 8.19
C ARG A 119 -2.84 -6.47 7.77
N LEU A 120 -3.05 -6.24 6.48
CA LEU A 120 -4.30 -5.68 6.00
C LEU A 120 -5.45 -6.68 6.17
N ALA A 121 -5.24 -7.96 5.85
CA ALA A 121 -6.24 -9.00 6.05
C ALA A 121 -6.62 -9.15 7.54
N TYR A 122 -5.63 -9.04 8.44
CA TYR A 122 -5.83 -9.07 9.88
C TYR A 122 -6.61 -7.86 10.38
N PHE A 123 -6.22 -6.65 9.96
CA PHE A 123 -6.90 -5.41 10.33
C PHE A 123 -8.38 -5.40 9.90
N LEU A 124 -8.67 -5.94 8.71
CA LEU A 124 -10.02 -6.07 8.18
C LEU A 124 -10.79 -7.30 8.71
N ASN A 125 -10.14 -8.16 9.50
CA ASN A 125 -10.69 -9.41 10.03
C ASN A 125 -11.27 -10.35 8.93
N LEU A 126 -10.52 -10.56 7.86
CA LEU A 126 -10.96 -11.40 6.74
C LEU A 126 -10.77 -12.89 7.04
N LYS A 127 -11.65 -13.76 6.49
CA LYS A 127 -11.55 -15.22 6.69
C LYS A 127 -10.60 -15.93 5.74
N ARG A 128 -10.27 -15.35 4.59
CA ARG A 128 -9.28 -15.95 3.68
C ARG A 128 -7.88 -15.40 3.98
N PRO A 129 -6.83 -16.23 3.84
CA PRO A 129 -5.46 -15.78 4.04
C PRO A 129 -5.10 -14.62 3.09
N GLY A 130 -4.28 -13.69 3.57
CA GLY A 130 -3.55 -12.76 2.71
C GLY A 130 -2.37 -13.49 2.05
N VAL A 131 -2.14 -13.25 0.76
CA VAL A 131 -1.01 -13.82 0.02
C VAL A 131 -0.22 -12.68 -0.61
N SER A 132 1.04 -12.52 -0.20
CA SER A 132 2.02 -11.70 -0.91
C SER A 132 2.64 -12.51 -2.05
N ARG A 133 2.73 -11.96 -3.26
CA ARG A 133 3.49 -12.55 -4.37
C ARG A 133 4.43 -11.52 -4.95
N GLU A 134 5.57 -11.96 -5.47
CA GLU A 134 6.56 -11.09 -6.09
C GLU A 134 6.06 -10.41 -7.40
N TYR A 135 4.87 -10.79 -7.89
CA TYR A 135 4.17 -10.14 -9.00
C TYR A 135 2.65 -10.24 -8.75
N GLY A 136 1.97 -9.19 -8.27
CA GLY A 136 0.53 -9.31 -7.97
C GLY A 136 -0.21 -8.01 -7.61
N LEU A 137 -1.34 -7.78 -8.27
CA LEU A 137 -2.26 -6.66 -8.11
C LEU A 137 -3.17 -6.83 -6.89
N PHE A 138 -3.61 -5.72 -6.28
CA PHE A 138 -4.57 -5.69 -5.17
C PHE A 138 -5.95 -6.18 -5.62
N LEU A 139 -6.41 -7.28 -5.03
CA LEU A 139 -7.77 -7.82 -5.24
C LEU A 139 -8.44 -8.04 -3.88
N VAL A 140 -9.62 -7.47 -3.68
CA VAL A 140 -10.55 -7.82 -2.59
C VAL A 140 -11.82 -8.35 -3.24
N GLY A 141 -12.01 -9.68 -3.21
CA GLY A 141 -13.19 -10.34 -3.79
C GLY A 141 -14.08 -10.96 -2.71
N GLY A 142 -15.35 -10.56 -2.64
CA GLY A 142 -16.38 -11.20 -1.82
C GLY A 142 -17.54 -11.72 -2.69
N GLY A 143 -17.91 -12.98 -2.54
CA GLY A 143 -18.96 -13.64 -3.35
C GLY A 143 -18.53 -14.00 -4.78
N ASP A 144 -19.40 -14.67 -5.55
CA ASP A 144 -19.16 -15.20 -6.92
C ASP A 144 -18.86 -14.13 -8.00
N THR A 145 -18.72 -12.87 -7.59
CA THR A 145 -18.40 -11.72 -8.44
C THR A 145 -16.99 -11.24 -8.15
N PHE A 146 -16.05 -11.65 -9.01
CA PHE A 146 -14.74 -11.02 -9.13
C PHE A 146 -14.92 -9.69 -9.87
N SER A 147 -14.90 -8.56 -9.16
CA SER A 147 -14.83 -7.26 -9.83
C SER A 147 -13.38 -6.99 -10.21
N LEU A 148 -13.05 -7.25 -11.47
CA LEU A 148 -11.80 -6.85 -12.09
C LEU A 148 -11.81 -5.32 -12.25
N CYS A 149 -11.00 -4.60 -11.47
CA CYS A 149 -10.52 -3.29 -11.91
C CYS A 149 -9.35 -3.55 -12.86
N GLU A 150 -9.67 -3.82 -14.13
CA GLU A 150 -8.68 -3.75 -15.21
C GLU A 150 -8.31 -2.28 -15.44
N PHE A 151 -7.01 -2.00 -15.44
CA PHE A 151 -6.50 -0.75 -16.00
C PHE A 151 -6.67 -0.84 -17.53
N ALA A 152 -7.57 -0.02 -18.06
CA ALA A 152 -7.63 0.35 -19.48
C ALA A 152 -7.37 1.85 -19.58
#